data_AF-A0A523TKP2-F1
#
_entry.id   AF-A0A523TKP2-F1
#
_cell.length_a   1.000
_cell.length_b   1.000
_cell.length_c   1.000
_cell.angle_alpha   90.00
_cell.angle_beta   90.00
_cell.angle_gamma   90.00
#
_symmetry.space_group_name_H-M   'P 1'
#
loop_
_entity.id
_entity.type
_entity.pdbx_description
1 polymer ?
#
loop_
_entity_poly.entity_id
_entity_poly.type
_entity_poly.pdbx_seq_one_letter_code
_entity_poly.pdbx_strand_id
1 'polypeptide(L)' 'MALEELLREEEDPELEEELEKKFILLDKELEELELLSLLKGEYDSSNAILSVHPGAGGTDSCDWAERLVLMYLGW' A
#
# COMPACT_ATOMS: atom_id res chain seq x y z
N MET A 1 22.02 -1.69 -12.54
CA MET A 1 23.49 -1.83 -12.43
C MET A 1 24.19 -1.22 -13.65
N ALA A 2 24.01 -1.72 -14.87
CA ALA A 2 24.71 -1.17 -16.05
C ALA A 2 24.47 0.33 -16.34
N LEU A 3 23.22 0.82 -16.24
CA LEU A 3 22.93 2.26 -16.49
C LEU A 3 23.52 3.18 -15.40
N GLU A 4 23.52 2.74 -14.15
CA GLU A 4 24.07 3.50 -13.01
C GLU A 4 25.60 3.56 -13.09
N GLU A 5 26.25 2.48 -13.50
CA GLU A 5 27.70 2.46 -13.76
C GLU A 5 28.08 3.43 -14.88
N LEU A 6 27.32 3.47 -15.98
CA LEU A 6 27.53 4.42 -17.08
C LEU A 6 27.38 5.88 -16.64
N LEU A 7 26.35 6.21 -15.85
CA LEU A 7 26.14 7.55 -15.26
C LEU A 7 27.25 7.98 -14.28
N ARG A 8 27.90 7.01 -13.61
CA ARG A 8 29.04 7.30 -12.72
C ARG A 8 30.33 7.58 -13.49
N GLU A 9 30.45 7.02 -14.68
CA GLU A 9 31.60 7.24 -15.56
C GLU A 9 31.45 8.52 -16.39
N GLU A 10 30.22 8.89 -16.78
CA GLU A 10 29.91 10.08 -17.57
C GLU A 10 28.52 10.65 -17.19
N GLU A 11 28.44 11.96 -16.91
CA GLU A 11 27.17 12.64 -16.65
C GLU A 11 26.39 12.82 -17.97
N ASP A 12 25.39 11.96 -18.20
CA ASP A 12 24.46 12.02 -19.33
C ASP A 12 23.02 12.28 -18.86
N PRO A 13 22.47 13.49 -19.08
CA PRO A 13 21.12 13.86 -18.65
C PRO A 13 20.00 13.01 -19.29
N GLU A 14 20.19 12.52 -20.52
CA GLU A 14 19.19 11.66 -21.17
C GLU A 14 19.18 10.27 -20.52
N LEU A 15 20.36 9.77 -20.16
CA LEU A 15 20.51 8.49 -19.45
C LEU A 15 19.97 8.58 -18.02
N GLU A 16 20.13 9.73 -17.35
CA GLU A 16 19.58 9.98 -16.01
C GLU A 16 18.04 9.96 -16.03
N GLU A 17 17.41 10.61 -17.01
CA GLU A 17 15.96 10.61 -17.17
C GLU A 17 15.43 9.19 -17.48
N GLU A 18 16.16 8.41 -18.28
CA GLU A 18 15.82 7.01 -18.55
C GLU A 18 15.90 6.14 -17.29
N LEU A 19 16.95 6.33 -16.48
CA LEU A 19 17.13 5.62 -15.22
C LEU A 19 16.00 5.94 -14.24
N GLU A 20 15.63 7.21 -14.10
CA GLU A 20 14.55 7.64 -13.22
C GLU A 20 13.21 7.02 -13.64
N LYS A 21 12.90 7.03 -14.94
CA LYS A 21 11.69 6.36 -15.48
C LYS A 21 11.67 4.87 -15.14
N LYS A 22 12.80 4.17 -15.35
CA LYS A 22 12.91 2.75 -15.03
C LYS A 22 12.77 2.48 -13.54
N PHE A 23 13.32 3.36 -12.70
CA PHE A 23 13.19 3.26 -11.25
C PHE A 23 11.73 3.40 -10.82
N ILE A 24 11.01 4.41 -11.32
CA ILE A 24 9.57 4.61 -11.02
C ILE A 24 8.72 3.42 -11.47
N LEU A 25 9.02 2.83 -12.64
CA LEU A 25 8.32 1.64 -13.11
C LEU A 25 8.57 0.44 -12.22
N LEU A 26 9.83 0.20 -11.84
CA LEU A 26 10.20 -0.92 -10.99
C LEU A 26 9.61 -0.78 -9.58
N ASP A 27 9.59 0.43 -9.04
CA ASP A 27 9.00 0.73 -7.73
C ASP A 27 7.51 0.37 -7.71
N LYS A 28 6.77 0.75 -8.75
CA LYS A 28 5.36 0.37 -8.91
C LYS A 28 5.15 -1.14 -9.05
N GLU A 29 5.98 -1.81 -9.85
CA GLU A 29 5.91 -3.27 -10.00
C GLU A 29 6.20 -3.98 -8.68
N LEU A 30 7.11 -3.44 -7.88
CA LEU A 30 7.46 -3.97 -6.56
C LEU A 30 6.30 -3.78 -5.58
N GLU A 31 5.70 -2.59 -5.51
CA GLU A 31 4.52 -2.33 -4.66
C GLU A 31 3.36 -3.28 -4.99
N GLU A 32 3.10 -3.52 -6.28
CA GLU A 32 2.06 -4.45 -6.71
C GLU A 32 2.38 -5.90 -6.31
N LEU A 33 3.64 -6.32 -6.46
CA LEU A 33 4.09 -7.64 -6.03
C LEU A 33 4.02 -7.82 -4.50
N GLU A 34 4.34 -6.79 -3.73
CA GLU A 34 4.20 -6.81 -2.27
C GLU A 34 2.74 -7.00 -1.87
N LEU A 35 1.82 -6.25 -2.50
CA LEU A 35 0.38 -6.38 -2.26
C LEU A 35 -0.11 -7.80 -2.60
N LEU A 36 0.26 -8.33 -3.76
CA LEU A 36 -0.05 -9.71 -4.17
C LEU A 36 0.60 -10.75 -3.24
N SER A 37 1.74 -10.42 -2.63
CA SER A 37 2.39 -11.30 -1.67
C SER A 37 1.64 -11.37 -0.34
N LEU A 38 1.04 -10.26 0.09
CA LEU A 38 0.26 -10.15 1.32
C LEU A 38 -1.16 -10.72 1.15
N LEU A 39 -1.76 -10.56 -0.02
CA LEU A 39 -3.15 -10.92 -0.31
C LEU A 39 -3.28 -12.27 -1.06
N LYS A 40 -2.87 -13.37 -0.42
CA LYS A 40 -2.93 -14.73 -0.99
C LYS A 40 -4.10 -15.58 -0.47
N GLY A 41 -4.98 -15.00 0.33
CA GLY A 41 -6.18 -15.63 0.84
C GLY A 41 -7.22 -15.85 -0.25
N GLU A 42 -8.02 -16.92 -0.10
CA GLU A 42 -9.09 -17.30 -1.04
C GLU A 42 -10.12 -16.19 -1.29
N TYR A 43 -10.31 -15.30 -0.31
CA TYR A 43 -11.33 -14.25 -0.34
C TYR A 43 -10.74 -12.83 -0.38
N ASP A 44 -9.43 -12.66 -0.57
CA ASP A 44 -8.80 -11.34 -0.51
C ASP A 44 -9.22 -10.42 -1.66
N SER A 45 -9.66 -10.99 -2.78
CA SER A 45 -10.26 -10.24 -3.90
C SER A 45 -11.74 -9.90 -3.68
N SER A 46 -12.35 -10.36 -2.59
CA SER A 46 -13.77 -10.13 -2.28
C SER A 46 -13.95 -8.91 -1.38
N ASN A 47 -15.12 -8.29 -1.47
CA ASN A 47 -15.47 -7.21 -0.55
C ASN A 47 -15.52 -7.74 0.89
N ALA A 48 -14.88 -7.01 1.80
CA ALA A 48 -14.96 -7.31 3.22
C ALA A 48 -16.32 -6.87 3.79
N ILE A 49 -16.93 -7.72 4.62
CA ILE A 49 -18.08 -7.36 5.45
C ILE A 49 -17.55 -7.10 6.86
N LEU A 50 -17.63 -5.84 7.30
CA LEU A 50 -17.22 -5.43 8.64
C LEU A 50 -18.44 -5.34 9.56
N SER A 51 -18.37 -5.96 10.73
CA SER A 51 -19.38 -5.84 11.79
C SER A 51 -18.69 -5.49 13.09
N VAL A 52 -19.09 -4.38 13.71
CA VAL A 52 -18.51 -3.89 14.97
C VAL A 52 -19.52 -4.14 16.08
N HIS A 53 -19.11 -4.86 17.11
CA HIS A 53 -19.92 -5.13 18.30
C HIS A 53 -19.24 -4.54 19.53
N PRO A 54 -19.94 -3.74 20.36
CA PRO A 54 -19.37 -3.22 21.59
C PRO A 54 -19.07 -4.37 22.56
N GLY A 55 -17.89 -4.30 23.19
CA GLY A 55 -17.45 -5.26 24.20
C GLY A 55 -18.14 -5.06 25.55
N ALA A 56 -17.64 -5.76 26.58
CA ALA A 56 -18.11 -5.58 27.94
C ALA A 56 -17.66 -4.20 28.48
N GLY A 57 -18.63 -3.34 28.79
CA GLY A 57 -18.39 -1.99 29.33
C GLY A 57 -19.57 -1.03 29.24
N GLY A 58 -20.72 -1.48 28.73
CA GLY A 58 -21.94 -0.67 28.73
C GLY A 58 -21.83 0.51 27.77
N THR A 59 -22.28 1.69 28.18
CA THR A 59 -22.35 2.89 27.34
C THR A 59 -21.01 3.29 26.74
N ASP A 60 -19.92 3.27 27.53
CA ASP A 60 -18.61 3.69 27.05
C ASP A 60 -18.08 2.79 25.91
N SER A 61 -18.37 1.48 25.98
CA SER A 61 -18.03 0.55 24.91
C SER A 61 -18.89 0.76 23.65
N CYS A 62 -20.15 1.17 23.80
CA CYS A 62 -21.01 1.53 22.69
C CYS A 62 -20.53 2.80 22.00
N ASP A 63 -20.19 3.85 22.77
CA ASP A 63 -19.69 5.11 22.24
C ASP A 63 -18.37 4.90 21.46
N TRP A 64 -17.50 4.04 21.97
CA TRP A 64 -16.26 3.68 21.28
C TRP A 64 -16.50 2.85 20.01
N ALA A 65 -17.43 1.90 20.03
CA ALA A 65 -17.82 1.15 18.84
C ALA A 65 -18.38 2.08 17.75
N GLU A 66 -19.17 3.09 18.13
CA GLU A 66 -19.67 4.10 17.19
C GLU A 66 -18.52 4.92 16.58
N ARG A 67 -17.54 5.34 17.39
CA ARG A 67 -16.34 6.04 16.91
C ARG A 67 -15.56 5.21 15.88
N LEU A 68 -15.40 3.91 16.11
CA LEU A 68 -14.74 3.01 15.16
C LEU A 68 -15.50 2.92 13.84
N VAL A 69 -16.82 2.78 13.88
CA VAL A 69 -17.64 2.73 12.66
C VAL A 69 -17.46 4.00 11.85
N LEU A 70 -17.51 5.17 12.49
CA LEU A 70 -17.28 6.44 11.81
C LEU A 70 -15.88 6.55 11.19
N MET A 71 -14.85 6.00 11.85
CA MET A 71 -13.49 5.95 11.31
C MET A 71 -13.43 5.13 10.01
N TYR A 72 -14.04 3.94 10.01
CA TYR A 72 -14.05 3.07 8.82
C TYR A 72 -14.94 3.59 7.68
N LEU A 73 -15.96 4.40 7.98
CA LEU A 73 -16.80 5.04 6.96
C LEU A 73 -16.16 6.30 6.34
N GLY A 74 -15.19 6.90 7.03
CA GLY A 74 -14.49 8.12 6.59
C GLY A 74 -13.14 7.87 5.91
N TRP A 75 -12.70 6.62 5.82
CA TRP A 75 -11.51 6.19 5.07
C TRP A 75 -11.80 6.02 3.58
#